data_AF-A0A419UWR0-F1
#
_entry.id   AF-A0A419UWR0-F1
#
_cell.length_a   1.000
_cell.length_b   1.000
_cell.length_c   1.000
_cell.angle_alpha   90.00
_cell.angle_beta   90.00
_cell.angle_gamma   90.00
#
_symmetry.space_group_name_H-M   'P 1'
#
loop_
_entity.id
_entity.type
_entity.pdbx_description
1 polymer ?
#
loop_
_entity_poly.entity_id
_entity_poly.type
_entity_poly.pdbx_seq_one_letter_code
_entity_poly.pdbx_strand_id
1 'polypeptide(L)'
;MNNIPLVAYLCRRQNQEIIVGTLTDLKPWREQGYQLVCFITEEELYQAIAPYHPREWIITKVSFLPVLEERLHLLIKTKESDIVPR
;
A
#
# COMPACT_ATOMS: atom_id res chain seq x y z
N MET A 1 -12.66 -17.99 14.25
CA MET A 1 -12.74 -16.65 13.65
C MET A 1 -12.47 -16.80 12.17
N ASN A 2 -13.42 -16.42 11.31
CA ASN A 2 -13.21 -16.44 9.86
C ASN A 2 -12.26 -15.30 9.50
N ASN A 3 -11.00 -15.61 9.24
CA ASN A 3 -9.99 -14.65 8.77
C ASN A 3 -10.21 -14.38 7.28
N ILE A 4 -11.26 -13.63 6.95
CA ILE A 4 -11.51 -13.19 5.58
C ILE A 4 -10.59 -12.00 5.31
N PRO A 5 -9.69 -12.07 4.33
CA PRO A 5 -8.85 -10.93 3.96
C PRO A 5 -9.71 -9.75 3.50
N LEU A 6 -9.45 -8.57 4.07
CA LEU A 6 -10.23 -7.36 3.82
C LEU A 6 -9.54 -6.42 2.84
N VAL A 7 -8.20 -6.42 2.83
CA VAL A 7 -7.38 -5.48 2.05
C VAL A 7 -6.30 -6.21 1.28
N ALA A 8 -5.79 -5.58 0.23
CA ALA A 8 -4.76 -6.15 -0.60
C ALA A 8 -3.90 -5.07 -1.25
N TYR A 9 -2.77 -5.50 -1.82
CA TYR A 9 -2.05 -4.71 -2.82
C TYR A 9 -1.76 -5.52 -4.08
N LEU A 10 -1.61 -4.79 -5.19
CA LEU A 10 -1.06 -5.25 -6.46
C LEU A 10 0.32 -4.64 -6.64
N CYS A 11 1.29 -5.43 -7.11
CA CYS A 11 2.63 -4.94 -7.42
C CYS A 11 2.89 -5.02 -8.92
N ARG A 12 3.25 -3.88 -9.52
CA ARG A 12 3.68 -3.79 -10.92
C ARG A 12 5.10 -3.26 -11.01
N ARG A 13 6.06 -4.21 -11.08
CA ARG A 13 7.50 -3.91 -11.14
C ARG A 13 7.90 -3.04 -12.33
N GLN A 14 7.26 -3.21 -13.49
CA GLN A 14 7.56 -2.45 -14.71
C GLN A 14 7.44 -0.93 -14.52
N ASN A 15 6.45 -0.50 -13.72
CA ASN A 15 6.15 0.91 -13.48
C ASN A 15 6.56 1.35 -12.06
N GLN A 16 7.22 0.47 -11.29
CA GLN A 16 7.47 0.67 -9.86
C GLN A 16 6.21 1.14 -9.11
N GLU A 17 5.08 0.51 -9.41
CA GLU A 17 3.78 0.90 -8.89
C GLU A 17 3.22 -0.15 -7.94
N ILE A 18 2.66 0.31 -6.83
CA ILE A 18 1.83 -0.46 -5.91
C ILE A 18 0.44 0.14 -5.92
N ILE A 19 -0.56 -0.71 -6.12
CA ILE A 19 -1.96 -0.31 -6.02
C ILE A 19 -2.55 -0.97 -4.79
N VAL A 20 -3.11 -0.18 -3.87
CA VAL A 20 -3.65 -0.65 -2.59
C VAL A 20 -5.15 -0.37 -2.50
N GLY A 21 -5.89 -1.28 -1.89
CA GLY A 21 -7.34 -1.18 -1.79
C GLY A 21 -7.96 -2.33 -1.01
N THR A 22 -9.29 -2.34 -0.95
CA THR A 22 -10.02 -3.50 -0.42
C THR A 22 -9.85 -4.68 -1.36
N LEU A 23 -10.01 -5.89 -0.82
CA LEU A 23 -9.97 -7.10 -1.63
C LEU A 23 -11.02 -7.07 -2.76
N THR A 24 -12.22 -6.57 -2.46
CA THR A 24 -13.32 -6.47 -3.44
C THR A 24 -12.96 -5.58 -4.61
N ASP A 25 -12.34 -4.42 -4.35
CA ASP A 25 -11.97 -3.45 -5.38
C ASP A 25 -10.80 -3.94 -6.24
N LEU A 26 -9.88 -4.70 -5.66
CA LEU A 26 -8.70 -5.22 -6.35
C LEU A 26 -8.91 -6.58 -7.03
N LYS A 27 -9.97 -7.32 -6.67
CA LYS A 27 -10.26 -8.65 -7.23
C LYS A 27 -10.35 -8.67 -8.77
N PRO A 28 -10.99 -7.70 -9.46
CA PRO A 28 -11.05 -7.67 -10.92
C PRO A 28 -9.68 -7.59 -11.60
N TRP A 29 -8.68 -7.02 -10.91
CA TRP A 29 -7.35 -6.80 -11.47
C TRP A 29 -6.49 -8.05 -11.42
N ARG A 30 -6.82 -9.02 -10.54
CA ARG A 30 -6.18 -10.34 -10.51
C ARG A 30 -6.31 -11.06 -11.85
N GLU A 31 -7.46 -10.91 -12.51
CA GLU A 31 -7.76 -11.54 -13.81
C GLU A 31 -6.91 -10.95 -14.95
N GLN A 32 -6.27 -9.79 -14.72
CA GLN A 32 -5.40 -9.11 -15.68
C GLN A 32 -3.90 -9.45 -15.49
N GLY A 33 -3.59 -10.47 -14.67
CA GLY A 33 -2.22 -10.96 -14.47
C GLY A 33 -1.41 -10.22 -13.42
N TYR A 34 -2.04 -9.38 -12.59
CA TYR A 34 -1.36 -8.72 -11.48
C TYR A 34 -1.19 -9.67 -10.29
N GLN A 35 -0.03 -9.58 -9.62
CA GLN A 35 0.21 -10.30 -8.37
C GLN A 35 -0.53 -9.60 -7.23
N LEU A 36 -1.62 -10.22 -6.77
CA LEU A 36 -2.44 -9.78 -5.65
C LEU A 36 -1.93 -10.41 -4.34
N VAL A 37 -1.62 -9.58 -3.36
CA VAL A 37 -1.22 -9.99 -2.00
C VAL A 37 -2.27 -9.49 -1.02
N CYS A 38 -2.85 -10.42 -0.25
CA CYS A 38 -4.02 -10.16 0.60
C CYS A 38 -3.62 -10.12 2.08
N PHE A 39 -4.31 -9.28 2.86
CA PHE A 39 -4.09 -9.09 4.29
C PHE A 39 -5.42 -9.00 5.03
N ILE A 40 -5.39 -9.27 6.34
CA ILE A 40 -6.56 -9.19 7.20
C ILE A 40 -6.75 -7.74 7.65
N THR A 41 -5.66 -7.01 7.93
CA THR A 41 -5.71 -5.63 8.43
C THR A 41 -4.94 -4.62 7.57
N GLU A 42 -5.28 -3.34 7.73
CA GLU A 42 -4.56 -2.24 7.10
C GLU A 42 -3.12 -2.10 7.61
N GLU A 43 -2.85 -2.43 8.87
CA GLU A 43 -1.50 -2.43 9.44
C GLU A 43 -0.60 -3.46 8.77
N GLU A 44 -1.10 -4.68 8.55
CA GLU A 44 -0.35 -5.72 7.83
C GLU A 44 -0.02 -5.27 6.40
N LEU A 45 -1.00 -4.67 5.72
CA LEU A 45 -0.82 -4.07 4.40
C LEU A 45 0.26 -2.98 4.43
N TYR A 46 0.20 -2.05 5.40
CA TYR A 46 1.21 -0.99 5.57
C TYR A 46 2.62 -1.57 5.74
N GLN A 47 2.80 -2.55 6.62
CA GLN A 47 4.10 -3.18 6.85
C GLN A 47 4.66 -3.83 5.58
N ALA A 48 3.79 -4.41 4.75
CA ALA A 48 4.19 -5.03 3.50
C ALA A 48 4.60 -4.00 2.43
N ILE A 49 3.98 -2.82 2.38
CA ILE A 49 4.28 -1.79 1.38
C ILE A 49 5.34 -0.76 1.83
N ALA A 50 5.59 -0.63 3.14
CA ALA A 50 6.55 0.32 3.69
C ALA A 50 7.96 0.25 3.07
N PRO A 51 8.53 -0.93 2.72
CA PRO A 51 9.84 -1.03 2.07
C PRO A 51 9.92 -0.41 0.66
N TYR A 52 8.78 -0.16 0.00
CA TYR A 52 8.73 0.43 -1.33
C TYR A 52 8.74 1.96 -1.31
N HIS A 53 8.29 2.58 -0.21
CA HIS A 53 8.31 4.02 -0.01
C HIS A 53 9.69 4.70 -0.13
N PRO A 54 10.81 4.14 0.40
CA PRO A 54 12.14 4.72 0.19
C PRO A 54 12.71 4.51 -1.22
N ARG A 55 12.08 3.67 -2.05
CA ARG A 55 12.56 3.32 -3.40
C ARG A 55 11.89 4.12 -4.53
N GLU A 56 11.19 5.20 -4.18
CA GLU A 56 10.45 6.07 -5.11
C GLU A 56 9.34 5.34 -5.90
N TRP A 57 8.79 4.28 -5.31
CA TRP A 57 7.64 3.59 -5.92
C TRP A 57 6.37 4.45 -5.80
N ILE A 58 5.55 4.41 -6.85
CA ILE A 58 4.23 5.06 -6.86
C ILE A 58 3.27 4.19 -6.06
N ILE A 59 2.66 4.75 -5.02
CA ILE A 59 1.63 4.06 -4.23
C ILE A 59 0.27 4.68 -4.56
N THR A 60 -0.54 3.97 -5.35
CA THR A 60 -1.88 4.36 -5.78
C THR A 60 -2.92 3.75 -4.86
N LYS A 61 -3.73 4.56 -4.19
CA LYS A 61 -4.87 4.10 -3.36
C LYS A 61 -6.15 4.12 -4.20
N VAL A 62 -6.88 3.00 -4.24
CA VAL A 62 -8.17 2.90 -4.95
C VAL A 62 -9.37 2.76 -4.02
N SER A 63 -9.13 2.59 -2.72
CA SER A 63 -10.16 2.49 -1.67
C SER A 63 -9.82 3.43 -0.52
N PHE A 64 -10.84 3.79 0.27
CA PHE A 64 -10.63 4.52 1.52
C PHE A 64 -10.08 3.58 2.60
N LEU A 65 -8.82 3.81 3.00
CA LEU A 65 -8.06 2.99 3.96
C LEU A 65 -7.47 3.91 5.04
N PRO A 66 -8.26 4.33 6.05
CA PRO A 66 -7.89 5.43 6.95
C PRO A 66 -6.61 5.15 7.77
N VAL A 67 -6.40 3.91 8.20
CA VAL A 67 -5.19 3.53 8.96
C VAL A 67 -3.96 3.63 8.07
N LEU A 68 -4.09 3.13 6.82
CA LEU A 68 -3.00 3.22 5.85
C LEU A 68 -2.65 4.68 5.54
N GLU A 69 -3.65 5.56 5.39
CA GLU A 69 -3.47 6.98 5.13
C GLU A 69 -2.73 7.70 6.25
N GLU A 70 -3.15 7.48 7.49
CA GLU A 70 -2.49 8.07 8.66
C GLU A 70 -1.01 7.66 8.72
N ARG A 71 -0.72 6.37 8.52
CA ARG A 71 0.65 5.84 8.56
C ARG A 71 1.53 6.39 7.43
N LEU A 72 1.02 6.48 6.21
CA LEU A 72 1.74 7.06 5.08
C LEU A 72 2.01 8.56 5.30
N HIS A 73 1.05 9.29 5.87
CA HIS A 73 1.22 10.71 6.17
C HIS A 73 2.31 10.95 7.23
N LEU A 74 2.38 10.10 8.26
CA LEU A 74 3.43 10.17 9.27
C LEU A 74 4.84 9.96 8.67
N LEU A 75 5.00 9.03 7.73
CA LEU A 75 6.28 8.81 7.04
C LEU A 75 6.74 10.05 6.25
N ILE A 76 5.82 10.76 5.60
CA ILE A 76 6.12 11.98 4.84
C ILE A 76 6.60 13.09 5.78
N LYS A 77 5.87 13.32 6.88
CA LYS A 77 6.24 14.32 7.90
C LYS A 77 7.61 14.06 8.54
N THR A 78 7.95 12.78 8.78
CA THR A 78 9.27 12.43 9.31
C THR A 78 10.37 12.74 8.29
N LYS A 79 10.16 12.43 6.99
CA LYS A 79 11.12 12.78 5.93
C LYS A 79 11.34 14.29 5.80
N GLU A 80 10.28 15.10 5.91
CA GLU A 80 10.39 16.56 5.86
C GLU A 80 11.18 17.14 7.05
N SER A 81 11.15 16.46 8.21
CA SER A 81 11.84 16.90 9.43
C SER A 81 13.34 16.57 9.42
N ASP A 82 13.78 15.58 8.64
CA ASP A 82 15.19 15.21 8.47
C ASP A 82 15.92 16.06 7.40
N ILE A 83 15.21 16.93 6.68
CA ILE A 83 15.81 17.91 5.75
C ILE A 83 16.29 19.12 6.58
N VAL A 84 17.39 18.94 7.30
CA VAL A 84 18.13 20.07 7.89
C VAL A 84 18.99 20.69 6.79
N PRO A 85 18.83 21.99 6.45
CA PRO A 85 19.73 22.65 5.53
C PRO A 85 21.11 22.74 6.18
N ARG A 86 22.13 22.18 5.53
CA ARG A 86 23.53 22.52 5.77
C ARG A 86 24.02 23.45 4.68
#